data_AF-A0A2W7IYW6-F1
#
_entry.id   AF-A0A2W7IYW6-F1
#
_cell.length_a   1.000
_cell.length_b   1.000
_cell.length_c   1.000
_cell.angle_alpha   90.00
_cell.angle_beta   90.00
_cell.angle_gamma   90.00
#
_symmetry.space_group_name_H-M   'P 1'
#
loop_
_entity.id
_entity.type
_entity.pdbx_description
1 polymer ?
#
loop_
_entity_poly.entity_id
_entity_poly.type
_entity_poly.pdbx_seq_one_letter_code
_entity_poly.pdbx_strand_id
1 'polypeptide(L)'
;MMRRVGFLLIGTLGLALILPWAAYWVGLSRISQYPSPPSQAISTAQREWVWSLAKGSGEPVIVQLSPYSYLYDLFILKGNNDRKMQVAWWVASEHLIKQDSTQRMLWWHLSGAALTIWLTRNWTDQQITAAAFVALQQRGEVYGGH
;
A
#
# COMPACT_ATOMS: atom_id res chain seq x y z
N MET A 1 22.58 -0.35 -38.25
CA MET A 1 22.28 -1.21 -37.08
C MET A 1 22.19 -0.41 -35.78
N MET A 2 23.20 0.39 -35.41
CA MET A 2 23.25 1.16 -34.15
C MET A 2 22.06 2.13 -33.94
N ARG A 3 21.57 2.81 -34.99
CA ARG A 3 20.40 3.71 -34.88
C ARG A 3 19.11 2.99 -34.46
N ARG A 4 18.87 1.78 -34.98
CA ARG A 4 17.67 0.98 -34.64
C ARG A 4 17.74 0.47 -33.20
N VAL A 5 18.92 0.07 -32.75
CA VAL A 5 19.17 -0.32 -31.35
C VAL A 5 18.96 0.88 -30.41
N GLY A 6 19.43 2.07 -30.81
CA GLY A 6 19.20 3.31 -30.04
C GLY A 6 17.72 3.63 -29.86
N PHE A 7 16.90 3.55 -30.93
CA PHE A 7 15.45 3.76 -30.83
C PHE A 7 14.76 2.73 -29.94
N LEU A 8 15.16 1.46 -30.02
CA LEU A 8 14.59 0.42 -29.16
C LEU A 8 14.92 0.66 -27.69
N LEU A 9 16.18 0.99 -27.36
CA LEU A 9 16.59 1.29 -26.00
C LEU A 9 15.84 2.51 -25.42
N ILE A 10 15.71 3.58 -26.20
CA ILE A 10 14.95 4.76 -25.80
C ILE A 10 13.48 4.42 -25.59
N GLY A 11 12.88 3.64 -26.50
CA GLY A 11 11.49 3.20 -26.38
C GLY A 11 11.25 2.35 -25.13
N THR A 12 12.12 1.37 -24.87
CA THR A 12 12.03 0.52 -23.67
C THR A 12 12.22 1.32 -22.40
N LEU A 13 13.18 2.25 -22.37
CA LEU A 13 13.40 3.12 -21.20
C LEU A 13 12.18 4.03 -20.96
N GLY A 14 11.61 4.61 -22.02
CA GLY A 14 10.39 5.40 -21.93
C GLY A 14 9.21 4.61 -21.35
N LEU A 15 9.03 3.36 -21.80
CA LEU A 15 8.00 2.47 -21.26
C LEU A 15 8.25 2.14 -19.78
N ALA A 16 9.49 1.81 -19.41
CA ALA A 16 9.83 1.51 -18.02
C ALA A 16 9.54 2.68 -17.07
N LEU A 17 9.67 3.92 -17.55
CA LEU A 17 9.30 5.11 -16.79
C LEU A 17 7.78 5.30 -16.72
N ILE A 18 7.04 5.14 -17.82
CA ILE A 18 5.61 5.49 -17.83
C ILE A 18 4.74 4.41 -17.17
N LEU A 19 5.10 3.13 -17.32
CA LEU A 19 4.25 2.00 -16.94
C LEU A 19 3.87 1.98 -15.45
N PRO A 20 4.78 2.17 -14.47
CA PRO A 20 4.40 2.15 -13.06
C PRO A 20 3.37 3.23 -12.70
N TRP A 21 3.53 4.44 -13.26
CA TRP A 21 2.58 5.52 -13.07
C TRP A 21 1.26 5.26 -13.76
N ALA A 22 1.27 4.74 -14.98
CA ALA A 22 0.04 4.37 -15.68
C ALA A 22 -0.73 3.29 -14.90
N ALA A 23 -0.05 2.26 -14.41
CA ALA A 23 -0.65 1.21 -13.58
C ALA A 23 -1.24 1.77 -12.28
N TYR A 24 -0.53 2.69 -11.63
CA TYR A 24 -1.03 3.40 -10.45
C TYR A 24 -2.35 4.14 -10.74
N TRP A 25 -2.42 4.93 -11.82
CA TRP A 25 -3.63 5.67 -12.20
C TRP A 25 -4.79 4.74 -12.57
N VAL A 26 -4.51 3.65 -13.29
CA VAL A 26 -5.53 2.63 -13.63
C VAL A 26 -6.05 1.92 -12.37
N GLY A 27 -5.19 1.67 -11.38
CA GLY A 27 -5.62 1.11 -10.10
C GLY A 27 -6.52 2.09 -9.33
N LEU A 28 -6.15 3.37 -9.28
CA LEU A 28 -6.96 4.40 -8.62
C LEU A 28 -8.31 4.64 -9.30
N SER A 29 -8.38 4.58 -10.64
CA SER A 29 -9.65 4.80 -11.36
C SER A 29 -10.72 3.75 -11.09
N ARG A 30 -10.36 2.62 -10.46
CA ARG A 30 -11.27 1.55 -10.05
C ARG A 30 -11.85 1.76 -8.64
N ILE A 31 -11.36 2.76 -7.92
CA ILE A 31 -11.78 3.06 -6.55
C ILE A 31 -12.90 4.09 -6.62
N SER A 32 -14.13 3.66 -6.33
CA SER A 32 -15.31 4.52 -6.37
C SER A 32 -15.29 5.57 -5.27
N GLN A 33 -14.78 5.20 -4.09
CA GLN A 33 -14.67 6.08 -2.93
C GLN A 33 -13.35 5.83 -2.22
N TYR A 34 -12.65 6.91 -1.87
CA TYR A 34 -11.44 6.80 -1.04
C TYR A 34 -11.83 6.56 0.41
N PRO A 35 -11.04 5.78 1.18
CA PRO A 35 -11.25 5.67 2.61
C PRO A 35 -11.10 7.06 3.25
N SER A 36 -11.85 7.28 4.34
CA SER A 36 -11.66 8.46 5.19
C SER A 36 -10.78 8.09 6.38
N PRO A 37 -9.84 8.97 6.80
CA PRO A 37 -9.00 8.69 7.95
C PRO A 37 -9.87 8.62 9.22
N PRO A 38 -9.60 7.70 10.15
CA PRO A 38 -10.30 7.66 11.42
C PRO A 38 -10.13 8.97 12.18
N SER A 39 -11.22 9.47 12.76
CA SER A 39 -11.20 10.68 13.61
C SER A 39 -10.59 10.41 15.00
N GLN A 40 -10.64 9.16 15.46
CA GLN A 40 -10.13 8.76 16.76
C GLN A 40 -8.68 8.32 16.67
N ALA A 41 -7.82 9.00 17.44
CA ALA A 41 -6.46 8.56 17.68
C ALA A 41 -6.44 7.28 18.52
N ILE A 42 -5.54 6.36 18.19
CA ILE A 42 -5.20 5.19 19.01
C ILE A 42 -3.99 5.48 19.90
N SER A 43 -3.85 4.74 21.00
CA SER A 43 -2.73 4.92 21.93
C SER A 43 -1.40 4.47 21.32
N THR A 44 -0.28 4.93 21.89
CA THR A 44 1.07 4.49 21.45
C THR A 44 1.21 2.97 21.52
N ALA A 45 0.74 2.33 22.59
CA ALA A 45 0.80 0.88 22.73
C ALA A 45 -0.02 0.14 21.64
N GLN A 46 -1.17 0.69 21.26
CA GLN A 46 -1.96 0.14 20.13
C GLN A 46 -1.22 0.31 18.80
N ARG A 47 -0.53 1.44 18.59
CA ARG A 47 0.27 1.67 17.39
C ARG A 47 1.46 0.72 17.30
N GLU A 48 2.19 0.54 18.40
CA GLU A 48 3.30 -0.41 18.50
C GLU A 48 2.82 -1.84 18.27
N TRP A 49 1.64 -2.21 18.77
CA TRP A 49 1.06 -3.52 18.51
C TRP A 49 0.74 -3.72 17.02
N VAL A 50 0.05 -2.78 16.36
CA VAL A 50 -0.19 -2.83 14.91
C VAL A 50 1.13 -2.97 14.16
N TRP A 51 2.15 -2.22 14.57
CA TRP A 51 3.47 -2.25 13.97
C TRP A 51 4.17 -3.61 14.17
N SER A 52 4.03 -4.21 15.35
CA SER A 52 4.59 -5.51 15.70
C SER A 52 4.01 -6.65 14.86
N LEU A 53 2.72 -6.57 14.51
CA LEU A 53 2.08 -7.53 13.60
C LEU A 53 2.68 -7.46 12.19
N ALA A 54 3.13 -6.27 11.77
CA ALA A 54 3.89 -6.10 10.54
C ALA A 54 5.38 -6.46 10.73
N LYS A 55 5.75 -7.14 11.83
CA LYS A 55 7.12 -7.46 12.25
C LYS A 55 7.99 -6.22 12.52
N GLY A 56 7.37 -5.05 12.70
CA GLY A 56 8.04 -3.82 13.10
C GLY A 56 8.43 -3.84 14.58
N SER A 57 9.33 -2.95 14.99
CA SER A 57 9.71 -2.74 16.39
C SER A 57 9.79 -1.25 16.69
N GLY A 58 9.35 -0.84 17.88
CA GLY A 58 9.32 0.56 18.31
C GLY A 58 8.20 1.36 17.63
N GLU A 59 8.39 2.68 17.56
CA GLU A 59 7.42 3.60 16.97
C GLU A 59 7.25 3.32 15.45
N PRO A 60 6.01 3.16 14.95
CA PRO A 60 5.77 2.96 13.52
C PRO A 60 6.20 4.18 12.70
N VAL A 61 7.04 3.93 11.69
CA VAL A 61 7.48 4.91 10.70
C VAL A 61 7.08 4.44 9.31
N ILE A 62 6.09 5.11 8.72
CA ILE A 62 5.57 4.77 7.40
C ILE A 62 6.18 5.73 6.37
N VAL A 63 6.93 5.16 5.42
CA VAL A 63 7.58 5.96 4.40
C VAL A 63 6.63 6.15 3.22
N GLN A 64 6.60 7.37 2.70
CA GLN A 64 5.85 7.71 1.50
C GLN A 64 6.31 6.84 0.31
N LEU A 65 5.37 6.11 -0.30
CA LEU A 65 5.65 5.28 -1.46
C LEU A 65 5.40 6.03 -2.77
N SER A 66 6.17 5.65 -3.78
CA SER A 66 5.94 5.95 -5.19
C SER A 66 5.67 4.65 -5.94
N PRO A 67 5.09 4.70 -7.16
CA PRO A 67 4.92 3.50 -7.97
C PRO A 67 6.23 2.74 -8.20
N TYR A 68 7.36 3.43 -8.32
CA TYR A 68 8.66 2.77 -8.48
C TYR A 68 9.18 2.16 -7.18
N SER A 69 9.12 2.91 -6.06
CA SER A 69 9.60 2.38 -4.77
C SER A 69 8.75 1.21 -4.29
N TYR A 70 7.44 1.22 -4.57
CA TYR A 70 6.55 0.08 -4.33
C TYR A 70 6.98 -1.15 -5.14
N LEU A 71 7.24 -1.00 -6.45
CA LEU A 71 7.72 -2.11 -7.28
C LEU A 71 9.10 -2.61 -6.84
N TYR A 72 10.00 -1.69 -6.48
CA TYR A 72 11.32 -2.03 -5.96
C TYR A 72 11.21 -2.84 -4.66
N ASP A 73 10.35 -2.42 -3.73
CA ASP A 73 10.13 -3.14 -2.49
C ASP A 73 9.54 -4.54 -2.74
N LEU A 74 8.55 -4.63 -3.64
CA LEU A 74 7.85 -5.88 -3.98
C LEU A 74 8.75 -6.91 -4.67
N PHE A 75 9.59 -6.47 -5.61
CA PHE A 75 10.35 -7.39 -6.47
C PHE A 75 11.82 -7.55 -6.08
N ILE A 76 12.42 -6.56 -5.40
CA ILE A 76 13.86 -6.55 -5.11
C ILE A 76 14.15 -6.76 -3.63
N LEU A 77 13.42 -6.11 -2.72
CA LEU A 77 13.78 -6.11 -1.29
C LEU A 77 13.07 -7.16 -0.42
N LYS A 78 12.00 -7.80 -0.90
CA LYS A 78 11.30 -9.02 -0.42
C LYS A 78 11.22 -9.29 1.10
N GLY A 79 11.36 -8.30 1.99
CA GLY A 79 11.28 -8.54 3.43
C GLY A 79 11.59 -7.38 4.39
N ASN A 80 12.35 -6.35 4.00
CA ASN A 80 12.69 -5.26 4.95
C ASN A 80 11.72 -4.06 4.91
N ASN A 81 11.25 -3.67 3.72
CA ASN A 81 10.24 -2.62 3.54
C ASN A 81 8.80 -3.17 3.48
N ASP A 82 8.64 -4.50 3.42
CA ASP A 82 7.32 -5.16 3.45
C ASP A 82 6.48 -4.70 4.64
N ARG A 83 7.11 -4.44 5.79
CA ARG A 83 6.45 -4.00 7.02
C ARG A 83 5.67 -2.68 6.84
N LYS A 84 6.33 -1.70 6.21
CA LYS A 84 5.77 -0.36 5.95
C LYS A 84 4.61 -0.43 4.98
N MET A 85 4.78 -1.23 3.93
CA MET A 85 3.76 -1.49 2.92
C MET A 85 2.58 -2.28 3.53
N GLN A 86 2.85 -3.23 4.41
CA GLN A 86 1.88 -4.18 4.93
C GLN A 86 0.80 -3.50 5.79
N VAL A 87 1.16 -2.53 6.63
CA VAL A 87 0.18 -1.79 7.45
C VAL A 87 -0.78 -1.01 6.55
N ALA A 88 -0.26 -0.28 5.56
CA ALA A 88 -1.10 0.46 4.61
C ALA A 88 -1.90 -0.50 3.68
N TRP A 89 -1.33 -1.65 3.34
CA TRP A 89 -2.00 -2.70 2.57
C TRP A 89 -3.20 -3.29 3.32
N TRP A 90 -3.12 -3.49 4.64
CA TRP A 90 -4.28 -3.95 5.42
C TRP A 90 -5.44 -2.98 5.32
N VAL A 91 -5.18 -1.67 5.43
CA VAL A 91 -6.19 -0.62 5.24
C VAL A 91 -6.78 -0.68 3.83
N ALA A 92 -5.92 -0.70 2.81
CA ALA A 92 -6.34 -0.73 1.41
C ALA A 92 -7.17 -1.97 1.06
N SER A 93 -6.69 -3.16 1.44
CA SER A 93 -7.35 -4.42 1.16
C SER A 93 -8.71 -4.53 1.85
N GLU A 94 -8.81 -4.12 3.11
CA GLU A 94 -10.07 -4.10 3.86
C GLU A 94 -11.09 -3.16 3.21
N HIS A 95 -10.66 -1.96 2.83
CA HIS A 95 -11.51 -1.01 2.13
C HIS A 95 -12.04 -1.55 0.80
N LEU A 96 -11.17 -2.19 0.00
CA LEU A 96 -11.57 -2.76 -1.28
C LEU A 96 -12.53 -3.94 -1.14
N ILE A 97 -12.32 -4.82 -0.16
CA ILE A 97 -13.24 -5.93 0.12
C ILE A 97 -14.65 -5.40 0.46
N LYS A 98 -14.73 -4.32 1.24
CA LYS A 98 -16.01 -3.67 1.57
C LYS A 98 -16.65 -2.94 0.40
N GLN A 99 -15.84 -2.33 -0.45
CA GLN A 99 -16.35 -1.61 -1.62
C GLN A 99 -16.92 -2.57 -2.67
N ASP A 100 -16.19 -3.64 -3.00
CA ASP A 100 -16.60 -4.66 -3.96
C ASP A 100 -15.84 -5.97 -3.70
N SER A 101 -16.49 -6.90 -2.99
CA SER A 101 -15.95 -8.22 -2.71
C SER A 101 -15.91 -9.15 -3.92
N THR A 102 -16.56 -8.78 -5.03
CA THR A 102 -16.65 -9.58 -6.27
C THR A 102 -15.63 -9.17 -7.32
N GLN A 103 -14.81 -8.15 -7.03
CA GLN A 103 -13.80 -7.64 -7.93
C GLN A 103 -12.82 -8.76 -8.37
N ARG A 104 -12.49 -8.81 -9.66
CA ARG A 104 -11.51 -9.80 -10.17
C ARG A 104 -10.16 -9.62 -9.46
N MET A 105 -9.51 -10.74 -9.12
CA MET A 105 -8.26 -10.79 -8.36
C MET A 105 -7.16 -9.85 -8.88
N LEU A 106 -6.94 -9.78 -10.21
CA LEU A 106 -5.96 -8.87 -10.79
C LEU A 106 -6.27 -7.40 -10.47
N TRP A 107 -7.53 -7.00 -10.59
CA TRP A 107 -7.96 -5.63 -10.31
C TRP A 107 -7.93 -5.32 -8.82
N TRP A 108 -8.24 -6.31 -7.98
CA TRP A 108 -8.12 -6.17 -6.53
C TRP A 108 -6.67 -5.88 -6.12
N HIS A 109 -5.70 -6.65 -6.64
CA HIS A 109 -4.28 -6.39 -6.36
C HIS A 109 -3.80 -5.04 -6.91
N LEU A 110 -4.17 -4.69 -8.14
CA LEU A 110 -3.76 -3.43 -8.75
C LEU A 110 -4.34 -2.23 -8.00
N SER A 111 -5.63 -2.27 -7.68
CA SER A 111 -6.31 -1.21 -6.91
C SER A 111 -5.74 -1.14 -5.49
N GLY A 112 -5.44 -2.29 -4.87
CA GLY A 112 -4.84 -2.37 -3.54
C GLY A 112 -3.45 -1.74 -3.49
N ALA A 113 -2.61 -2.02 -4.49
CA ALA A 113 -1.27 -1.43 -4.59
C ALA A 113 -1.36 0.08 -4.80
N ALA A 114 -2.24 0.52 -5.70
CA ALA A 114 -2.46 1.94 -5.96
C ALA A 114 -2.99 2.68 -4.74
N LEU A 115 -3.95 2.10 -4.02
CA LEU A 115 -4.49 2.67 -2.79
C LEU A 115 -3.46 2.69 -1.67
N THR A 116 -2.63 1.64 -1.55
CA THR A 116 -1.52 1.60 -0.58
C THR A 116 -0.56 2.77 -0.83
N ILE A 117 -0.13 2.98 -2.08
CA ILE A 117 0.69 4.13 -2.46
C ILE A 117 -0.02 5.44 -2.11
N TRP A 118 -1.29 5.59 -2.49
CA TRP A 118 -2.06 6.80 -2.21
C TRP A 118 -2.16 7.09 -0.70
N LEU A 119 -2.43 6.09 0.14
CA LEU A 119 -2.52 6.23 1.59
C LEU A 119 -1.21 6.77 2.18
N THR A 120 -0.08 6.14 1.86
CA THR A 120 1.24 6.59 2.37
C THR A 120 1.65 7.99 1.90
N ARG A 121 0.98 8.54 0.89
CA ARG A 121 1.24 9.91 0.37
C ARG A 121 0.29 10.96 0.95
N ASN A 122 -0.87 10.56 1.44
CA ASN A 122 -1.93 11.48 1.82
C ASN A 122 -2.29 11.40 3.30
N TRP A 123 -1.91 10.33 3.99
CA TRP A 123 -2.21 10.10 5.39
C TRP A 123 -0.94 10.07 6.23
N THR A 124 -1.08 10.49 7.48
CA THR A 124 -0.03 10.39 8.50
C THR A 124 0.11 8.96 9.02
N ASP A 125 1.25 8.65 9.61
CA ASP A 125 1.53 7.36 10.24
C ASP A 125 0.48 7.00 11.30
N GLN A 126 0.03 8.00 12.06
CA GLN A 126 -1.03 7.86 13.05
C GLN A 126 -2.38 7.49 12.42
N GLN A 127 -2.75 8.12 11.29
CA GLN A 127 -4.00 7.80 10.59
C GLN A 127 -3.96 6.41 9.97
N ILE A 128 -2.83 6.02 9.36
CA ILE A 128 -2.67 4.70 8.75
C ILE A 128 -2.69 3.62 9.82
N THR A 129 -1.99 3.80 10.95
CA THR A 129 -1.98 2.82 12.05
C THR A 129 -3.33 2.73 12.76
N ALA A 130 -4.05 3.85 12.95
CA ALA A 130 -5.41 3.85 13.48
C ALA A 130 -6.38 3.09 12.57
N ALA A 131 -6.29 3.30 11.24
CA ALA A 131 -7.14 2.61 10.29
C ALA A 131 -6.79 1.12 10.20
N ALA A 132 -5.50 0.79 10.26
CA ALA A 132 -5.04 -0.60 10.26
C ALA A 132 -5.51 -1.34 11.52
N PHE A 133 -5.50 -0.68 12.68
CA PHE A 133 -6.04 -1.23 13.92
C PHE A 133 -7.51 -1.66 13.76
N VAL A 134 -8.35 -0.78 13.19
CA VAL A 134 -9.76 -1.08 12.91
C VAL A 134 -9.91 -2.24 11.91
N ALA A 135 -9.10 -2.24 10.84
CA ALA A 135 -9.11 -3.30 9.83
C ALA A 135 -8.72 -4.67 10.42
N LEU A 136 -7.73 -4.69 11.32
CA LEU A 136 -7.27 -5.90 12.01
C LEU A 136 -8.34 -6.46 12.95
N GLN A 137 -9.02 -5.59 13.72
CA GLN A 137 -10.15 -6.02 14.55
C GLN A 137 -11.28 -6.68 13.74
N GLN A 138 -11.56 -6.15 12.55
CA GLN A 138 -12.57 -6.72 11.65
C GLN A 138 -12.18 -8.09 11.09
N ARG A 139 -10.89 -8.41 11.08
CA ARG A 139 -10.33 -9.70 10.68
C ARG A 139 -10.22 -10.69 11.84
N GLY A 140 -10.58 -10.28 13.05
CA GLY A 140 -10.50 -11.11 14.26
C GLY A 140 -9.18 -11.01 15.02
N GLU A 141 -8.27 -10.10 14.64
CA GLU A 141 -7.05 -9.82 15.40
C GLU A 141 -7.38 -8.93 16.60
N VAL A 142 -7.12 -9.42 17.81
CA VAL A 142 -7.51 -8.75 19.06
C VAL A 142 -6.29 -8.23 19.81
N TYR A 143 -6.27 -6.92 20.03
CA TYR A 143 -5.28 -6.28 20.90
C TYR A 143 -5.43 -6.78 22.34
N GLY A 144 -4.35 -7.34 22.91
CA GLY A 144 -4.33 -7.90 24.27
C GLY A 144 -4.81 -9.35 24.39
N GLY A 145 -5.06 -10.04 23.27
CA GLY A 145 -5.25 -11.50 23.27
C GLY A 145 -3.90 -12.21 23.41
N HIS A 146 -3.76 -13.04 24.44
CA HIS A 146 -2.65 -13.99 24.60
C HIS A 146 -2.91 -15.27 23.81
#